data_AF-A0A0G0UZJ7-F1
#
_entry.id   AF-A0A0G0UZJ7-F1
#
_cell.length_a   1.000
_cell.length_b   1.000
_cell.length_c   1.000
_cell.angle_alpha   90.00
_cell.angle_beta   90.00
_cell.angle_gamma   90.00
#
_symmetry.space_group_name_H-M   'P 1'
#
loop_
_entity.id
_entity.type
_entity.pdbx_description
1 polymer ?
#
loop_
_entity_poly.entity_id
_entity_poly.type
_entity_poly.pdbx_seq_one_letter_code
_entity_poly.pdbx_strand_id
1 'polypeptide(L)'
;MKRLASWLIIIVSVLLSVNLARSIYDLHTRESVIHEARDRLVKTQEENNKLEEELSYVQSPAYIEQQAREKLNLARPGEVVLIVPEITPPPDDSDQELKLEIWQQWLKLFRVGV
;
A
#
# COMPACT_ATOMS: atom_id res chain seq x y z
N MET A 1 58.44 -46.87 0.52
CA MET A 1 58.60 -45.41 0.68
C MET A 1 57.82 -44.60 -0.37
N LYS A 2 58.00 -44.83 -1.68
CA LYS A 2 57.30 -44.07 -2.74
C LYS A 2 55.76 -44.10 -2.65
N ARG A 3 55.20 -45.28 -2.33
CA ARG A 3 53.75 -45.44 -2.10
C ARG A 3 53.26 -44.58 -0.94
N LEU A 4 53.92 -44.62 0.22
CA LEU A 4 53.56 -43.79 1.38
C LEU A 4 53.61 -42.29 1.06
N ALA A 5 54.63 -41.84 0.30
CA ALA A 5 54.72 -40.46 -0.16
C ALA A 5 53.55 -40.07 -1.09
N SER A 6 53.14 -40.93 -2.03
CA SER A 6 51.96 -40.69 -2.87
C SER A 6 50.67 -40.59 -2.05
N TRP A 7 50.48 -41.43 -1.04
CA TRP A 7 49.32 -41.35 -0.15
C TRP A 7 49.30 -40.04 0.66
N LEU A 8 50.46 -39.58 1.12
CA LEU A 8 50.60 -38.31 1.84
C LEU A 8 50.25 -37.11 0.94
N ILE A 9 50.71 -37.13 -0.31
CA ILE A 9 50.38 -36.10 -1.31
C ILE A 9 48.87 -36.07 -1.60
N ILE A 10 48.22 -37.24 -1.73
CA ILE A 10 46.77 -37.31 -1.94
C ILE A 10 46.02 -36.72 -0.74
N ILE A 11 46.43 -37.06 0.48
CA ILE A 11 45.81 -36.52 1.71
C ILE A 11 45.94 -35.01 1.76
N VAL A 12 47.12 -34.47 1.48
CA VAL A 12 47.36 -33.02 1.44
C VAL A 12 46.53 -32.35 0.35
N SER A 13 46.45 -32.95 -0.85
CA SER A 13 45.65 -32.44 -1.95
C SER A 13 44.15 -32.41 -1.62
N VAL A 14 43.63 -33.44 -0.95
CA VAL A 14 42.23 -33.48 -0.51
C VAL A 14 41.97 -32.42 0.55
N LEU A 15 42.88 -32.27 1.54
CA LEU A 15 42.78 -31.25 2.58
C LEU A 15 42.73 -29.83 2.00
N LEU A 16 43.61 -29.53 1.04
CA LEU A 16 43.63 -28.26 0.33
C LEU A 16 42.32 -28.06 -0.44
N SER A 17 41.87 -29.06 -1.20
CA SER A 17 40.63 -28.98 -1.99
C SER A 17 39.41 -28.66 -1.12
N VAL A 18 39.29 -29.31 0.04
CA VAL A 18 38.20 -29.04 1.00
C VAL A 18 38.29 -27.63 1.57
N ASN A 19 39.50 -27.13 1.84
CA ASN A 19 39.70 -25.78 2.36
C ASN A 19 39.30 -24.72 1.34
N LEU A 20 39.73 -24.89 0.07
CA LEU A 20 39.34 -24.00 -1.02
C LEU A 20 37.82 -24.03 -1.27
N ALA A 21 37.21 -25.22 -1.27
CA ALA A 21 35.76 -25.35 -1.43
C ALA A 21 34.99 -24.61 -0.33
N ARG A 22 35.42 -24.71 0.94
CA ARG A 22 34.84 -23.95 2.05
C ARG A 22 35.03 -22.44 1.86
N SER A 23 36.21 -22.00 1.46
CA SER A 23 36.51 -20.56 1.27
C SER A 23 35.64 -19.94 0.18
N ILE A 24 35.40 -20.65 -0.93
CA ILE A 24 34.51 -20.22 -2.01
C ILE A 24 33.06 -20.13 -1.53
N TYR A 25 32.60 -21.11 -0.75
CA TYR A 25 31.23 -21.11 -0.21
C TYR A 25 31.00 -19.96 0.78
N ASP A 26 31.99 -19.68 1.62
CA ASP A 26 31.94 -18.57 2.58
C ASP A 26 31.94 -17.20 1.88
N LEU A 27 32.70 -17.06 0.79
CA LEU A 27 32.73 -15.82 0.00
C LEU A 27 31.36 -15.50 -0.61
N HIS A 28 30.67 -16.50 -1.16
CA HIS A 28 29.36 -16.30 -1.77
C HIS A 28 28.29 -15.92 -0.73
N THR A 29 28.40 -16.46 0.48
CA THR A 29 27.51 -16.12 1.61
C THR A 29 27.75 -14.69 2.12
N ARG A 30 28.98 -14.18 2.03
CA ARG A 30 29.30 -12.80 2.44
C ARG A 30 28.75 -11.76 1.48
N GLU A 31 28.75 -12.05 0.18
CA GLU A 31 28.16 -11.16 -0.83
C GLU A 31 26.65 -10.99 -0.64
N SER A 32 25.93 -12.07 -0.33
CA SER A 32 24.47 -12.00 -0.10
C SER A 32 24.12 -11.15 1.13
N VAL A 33 24.92 -11.25 2.21
CA VAL A 33 24.70 -10.42 3.41
C VAL A 33 24.91 -8.93 3.12
N ILE A 34 25.94 -8.59 2.32
CA ILE A 34 26.20 -7.20 1.93
C ILE A 34 25.08 -6.68 1.02
N HIS A 35 24.61 -7.50 0.08
CA HIS A 35 23.54 -7.10 -0.82
C HIS A 35 22.22 -6.89 -0.07
N GLU A 36 21.86 -7.81 0.82
CA GLU A 36 20.65 -7.70 1.64
C GLU A 36 20.70 -6.48 2.56
N ALA A 37 21.86 -6.21 3.18
CA ALA A 37 22.04 -5.03 4.01
C ALA A 37 21.90 -3.72 3.21
N ARG A 38 22.46 -3.66 1.99
CA ARG A 38 22.28 -2.50 1.09
C ARG A 38 20.83 -2.31 0.68
N ASP A 39 20.14 -3.39 0.31
CA ASP A 39 18.75 -3.31 -0.13
C ASP A 39 17.84 -2.84 1.01
N ARG A 40 18.10 -3.31 2.24
CA ARG A 40 17.41 -2.82 3.44
C ARG A 40 17.66 -1.33 3.66
N LEU A 41 18.92 -0.87 3.55
CA LEU A 41 19.25 0.55 3.70
C LEU A 41 18.53 1.42 2.66
N VAL A 42 18.52 1.01 1.39
CA VAL A 42 17.84 1.75 0.32
C VAL A 42 16.34 1.86 0.60
N LYS A 43 15.69 0.74 0.95
CA LYS A 43 14.25 0.73 1.28
C LYS A 43 13.93 1.62 2.47
N THR A 44 14.69 1.51 3.55
CA THR A 44 14.48 2.33 4.74
C THR A 44 14.71 3.81 4.46
N GLN A 45 15.68 4.16 3.61
CA GLN A 45 15.89 5.56 3.22
C GLN A 45 14.74 6.09 2.36
N GLU A 46 14.23 5.31 1.41
CA GLU A 46 13.06 5.69 0.60
C GLU A 46 11.81 5.88 1.46
N GLU A 47 11.56 4.96 2.40
CA GLU A 47 10.46 5.07 3.37
C GLU A 47 10.60 6.32 4.23
N ASN A 48 11.81 6.60 4.72
CA ASN A 48 12.09 7.78 5.53
C ASN A 48 11.83 9.08 4.74
N ASN A 49 12.35 9.19 3.52
CA ASN A 49 12.12 10.36 2.67
C ASN A 49 10.62 10.58 2.40
N LYS A 50 9.87 9.51 2.12
CA LYS A 50 8.42 9.59 1.90
C LYS A 50 7.69 10.08 3.16
N LEU A 51 8.07 9.56 4.33
CA LEU A 51 7.52 9.99 5.61
C LEU A 51 7.82 11.46 5.91
N GLU A 52 9.03 11.94 5.57
CA GLU A 52 9.40 13.35 5.72
C GLU A 52 8.57 14.26 4.81
N GLU A 53 8.35 13.85 3.56
CA GLU A 53 7.46 14.58 2.63
C GLU A 53 6.03 14.65 3.17
N GLU A 54 5.47 13.53 3.62
CA GLU A 54 4.13 13.48 4.19
C GLU A 54 4.03 14.35 5.46
N LEU A 55 5.04 14.29 6.33
CA LEU A 55 5.13 15.12 7.53
C LEU A 55 5.15 16.62 7.18
N SER A 56 5.91 17.00 6.17
CA SER A 56 5.95 18.39 5.69
C SER A 56 4.59 18.86 5.15
N TYR A 57 3.87 17.98 4.46
CA TYR A 57 2.55 18.27 3.91
C TYR A 57 1.50 18.42 5.01
N VAL A 58 1.45 17.52 5.99
CA VAL A 58 0.46 17.60 7.08
C VAL A 58 0.72 18.77 8.04
N GLN A 59 1.96 19.24 8.12
CA GLN A 59 2.30 20.47 8.85
C GLN A 59 2.01 21.74 8.06
N SER A 60 1.69 21.63 6.76
CA SER A 60 1.42 22.79 5.93
C SER A 60 0.18 23.54 6.40
N PRO A 61 0.15 24.88 6.26
CA PRO A 61 -1.03 25.68 6.62
C PRO A 61 -2.30 25.24 5.87
N ALA A 62 -2.16 24.80 4.63
CA ALA A 62 -3.27 24.34 3.80
C ALA A 62 -3.92 23.07 4.37
N TYR A 63 -3.12 22.10 4.82
CA TYR A 63 -3.65 20.89 5.43
C TYR A 63 -4.29 21.17 6.80
N ILE A 64 -3.66 22.03 7.61
CA ILE A 64 -4.23 22.45 8.90
C ILE A 64 -5.56 23.15 8.70
N GLU A 65 -5.65 24.06 7.73
CA GLU A 65 -6.89 24.75 7.39
C GLU A 65 -7.97 23.78 6.89
N GLN A 66 -7.60 22.84 6.01
CA GLN A 66 -8.51 21.79 5.54
C GLN A 66 -9.07 20.96 6.70
N GLN A 67 -8.21 20.47 7.60
CA GLN A 67 -8.65 19.71 8.76
C GLN A 67 -9.49 20.55 9.73
N ALA A 68 -9.16 21.83 9.91
CA ALA A 68 -9.97 22.75 10.72
C ALA A 68 -11.37 22.98 10.12
N ARG A 69 -11.48 23.11 8.79
CA ARG A 69 -12.75 23.24 8.07
C ARG A 69 -13.57 21.95 8.16
N GLU A 70 -12.96 20.81 7.88
CA GLU A 70 -13.65 19.51 7.81
C GLU A 70 -14.06 18.95 9.18
N LYS A 71 -13.18 19.07 10.19
CA LYS A 71 -13.40 18.44 11.50
C LYS A 71 -14.07 19.36 12.50
N LEU A 72 -13.76 20.65 12.44
CA LEU A 72 -14.18 21.62 13.46
C LEU A 72 -15.16 22.66 12.90
N ASN A 73 -15.50 22.59 11.61
CA ASN A 73 -16.31 23.60 10.92
C ASN A 73 -15.78 25.02 11.17
N LEU A 74 -14.46 25.17 11.33
CA LEU A 74 -13.84 26.47 11.56
C LEU A 74 -13.70 27.20 10.23
N ALA A 75 -14.02 28.49 10.26
CA ALA A 75 -13.93 29.37 9.11
C ALA A 75 -13.21 30.66 9.53
N ARG A 76 -12.58 31.35 8.57
CA ARG A 76 -11.89 32.61 8.86
C ARG A 76 -12.88 33.72 9.24
N PRO A 77 -12.43 34.78 9.92
CA PRO A 77 -13.29 35.92 10.22
C PRO A 77 -13.92 36.48 8.93
N GLY A 78 -15.26 36.46 8.86
CA GLY A 78 -16.04 36.90 7.68
C GLY A 78 -16.52 35.78 6.75
N GLU A 79 -16.13 34.52 6.99
CA GLU A 79 -16.66 33.36 6.28
C GLU A 79 -17.90 32.78 7.02
N VAL A 80 -18.88 32.26 6.27
CA VAL A 80 -20.10 31.64 6.82
C VAL A 80 -20.08 30.14 6.53
N VAL A 81 -20.21 29.32 7.57
CA VAL A 81 -20.30 27.86 7.44
C VAL A 81 -21.73 27.49 7.08
N LEU A 82 -21.94 26.93 5.88
CA LEU A 82 -23.23 26.41 5.44
C LEU A 82 -23.32 24.92 5.80
N ILE A 83 -24.19 24.58 6.75
CA ILE A 83 -24.53 23.18 7.04
C ILE A 83 -25.74 22.84 6.17
N VAL A 84 -25.53 22.06 5.12
CA VAL A 84 -26.62 21.56 4.29
C VAL A 84 -27.25 20.38 5.05
N PRO A 85 -28.53 20.47 5.47
CA PRO A 85 -29.20 19.31 6.03
C PRO A 85 -29.18 18.19 5.00
N GLU A 86 -29.03 16.94 5.43
CA GLU A 86 -29.27 15.79 4.56
C GLU A 86 -30.62 16.02 3.90
N ILE A 87 -30.60 16.27 2.59
CA ILE A 87 -31.81 16.32 1.80
C ILE A 87 -32.25 14.87 1.83
N THR A 88 -33.10 14.48 2.77
CA THR A 88 -33.84 13.24 2.64
C THR A 88 -34.58 13.44 1.33
N PRO A 89 -34.23 12.72 0.25
CA PRO A 89 -35.05 12.80 -0.95
C PRO A 89 -36.48 12.51 -0.49
N PRO A 90 -37.48 13.29 -0.92
CA PRO A 90 -38.86 12.93 -0.63
C PRO A 90 -39.03 11.45 -1.00
N PRO A 91 -39.74 10.66 -0.16
CA PRO A 91 -39.87 9.22 -0.38
C PRO A 91 -40.13 8.98 -1.85
N ASP A 92 -39.17 8.30 -2.48
CA ASP A 92 -39.20 8.07 -3.91
C ASP A 92 -40.26 7.02 -4.18
N ASP A 93 -41.50 7.48 -4.35
CA ASP A 93 -42.64 6.63 -4.70
C ASP A 93 -42.44 5.96 -6.08
N SER A 94 -41.39 6.33 -6.84
CA SER A 94 -41.04 5.66 -8.09
C SER A 94 -40.64 4.20 -7.89
N ASP A 95 -40.13 3.80 -6.72
CA ASP A 95 -39.87 2.39 -6.38
C ASP A 95 -41.15 1.55 -6.24
N GLN A 96 -42.29 2.17 -5.89
CA GLN A 96 -43.59 1.49 -5.84
C GLN A 96 -44.23 1.39 -7.23
N GLU A 97 -44.02 2.36 -8.11
CA GLU A 97 -44.50 2.32 -9.49
C GLU A 97 -43.69 1.38 -10.38
N LEU A 98 -42.36 1.27 -10.16
CA LEU A 98 -41.47 0.34 -10.86
C LEU A 98 -41.74 -1.14 -10.55
N LYS A 99 -42.45 -1.45 -9.46
CA LYS A 99 -42.87 -2.82 -9.11
C LYS A 99 -44.03 -3.34 -9.95
N LEU A 100 -44.77 -2.46 -10.62
CA LEU A 100 -45.86 -2.85 -11.50
C LEU A 100 -45.28 -3.21 -12.87
N GLU A 101 -45.63 -4.38 -13.38
CA GLU A 101 -45.37 -4.77 -14.77
C GLU A 101 -45.87 -3.64 -15.70
N ILE A 102 -45.07 -3.28 -16.71
CA ILE A 102 -45.27 -2.08 -17.54
C ILE A 102 -46.73 -1.92 -18.01
N TRP A 103 -47.40 -3.00 -18.42
CA TRP A 103 -48.78 -2.98 -18.90
C TRP A 103 -49.82 -2.61 -17.83
N GLN A 104 -49.57 -2.92 -16.54
CA GLN A 104 -50.45 -2.55 -15.43
C GLN A 104 -50.45 -1.03 -15.22
N GLN A 105 -49.30 -0.38 -15.47
CA GLN A 105 -49.16 1.07 -15.43
C GLN A 105 -50.02 1.72 -16.54
N TRP A 106 -49.98 1.17 -17.76
CA TRP A 106 -50.84 1.61 -18.87
C TRP A 106 -52.33 1.43 -18.56
N LEU A 107 -52.72 0.30 -17.97
CA LEU A 107 -54.11 0.03 -17.63
C LEU A 107 -54.65 0.99 -16.56
N LYS A 108 -53.83 1.36 -15.56
CA LYS A 108 -54.17 2.37 -14.55
C LYS A 108 -54.41 3.74 -15.17
N LEU A 109 -53.53 4.17 -16.10
CA LEU A 109 -53.67 5.44 -16.81
C LEU A 109 -54.98 5.51 -17.62
N PHE A 110 -55.35 4.43 -18.31
CA PHE A 110 -56.55 4.42 -19.16
C PHE A 110 -57.86 4.09 -18.42
N ARG A 111 -57.81 3.58 -17.19
CA ARG A 111 -59.01 3.27 -16.39
C ARG A 111 -59.61 4.47 -15.67
N VAL A 112 -58.85 5.55 -15.48
CA VAL A 112 -59.29 6.76 -14.75
C VAL A 112 -60.13 7.71 -15.64
N GLY A 113 -60.36 7.35 -16.92
CA GLY A 113 -61.15 8.14 -17.86
C GLY A 113 -62.33 7.38 -18.48
N VAL A 114 -63.28 6.90 -17.66
CA VAL A 114 -64.71 6.70 -17.99
C VAL A 114 -65.54 6.95 -16.73
#